data_AF-A0A524ET39-F1
#
_entry.id   AF-A0A524ET39-F1
#
_cell.length_a   1.000
_cell.length_b   1.000
_cell.length_c   1.000
_cell.angle_alpha   90.00
_cell.angle_beta   90.00
_cell.angle_gamma   90.00
#
_symmetry.space_group_name_H-M   'P 1'
#
loop_
_entity.id
_entity.type
_entity.pdbx_description
1 polymer ?
#
loop_
_entity_poly.entity_id
_entity_poly.type
_entity_poly.pdbx_seq_one_letter_code
_entity_poly.pdbx_strand_id
1 'polypeptide(L)' 'MNTHNHVIFLQKLFSHLGISENRIQQYFCSAAEVEKFIHSVEDITKKIAALPPLPKNIISE' A
#
# COMPACT_ATOMS: atom_id res chain seq x y z
N MET A 1 -15.90 3.16 -8.91
CA MET A 1 -15.98 2.73 -7.50
C MET A 1 -15.11 3.66 -6.67
N ASN A 2 -15.67 4.29 -5.62
CA ASN A 2 -15.01 5.39 -4.89
C ASN A 2 -13.62 5.01 -4.34
N THR A 3 -13.45 3.75 -3.95
CA THR A 3 -12.21 3.18 -3.41
C THR A 3 -11.01 3.25 -4.37
N HIS A 4 -11.23 3.05 -5.67
CA HIS A 4 -10.14 3.10 -6.65
C HIS A 4 -9.57 4.52 -6.79
N ASN A 5 -10.47 5.51 -6.87
CA ASN A 5 -10.07 6.92 -6.95
C ASN A 5 -9.31 7.36 -5.68
N HIS A 6 -9.74 6.88 -4.51
CA HIS A 6 -9.03 7.14 -3.25
C HIS A 6 -7.62 6.53 -3.24
N VAL A 7 -7.44 5.30 -3.75
CA VAL A 7 -6.11 4.68 -3.86
C VAL A 7 -5.19 5.49 -4.77
N ILE A 8 -5.67 5.90 -5.94
CA ILE A 8 -4.89 6.76 -6.86
C ILE A 8 -4.52 8.08 -6.19
N PHE A 9 -5.46 8.71 -5.50
CA PHE A 9 -5.20 9.95 -4.78
C PHE A 9 -4.12 9.77 -3.71
N LEU A 10 -4.22 8.72 -2.90
CA LEU A 10 -3.24 8.45 -1.84
C LEU A 10 -1.85 8.12 -2.40
N GLN A 11 -1.77 7.40 -3.52
CA GLN A 11 -0.50 7.14 -4.21
C GLN A 11 0.18 8.46 -4.63
N LYS A 12 -0.59 9.38 -5.23
CA LYS A 12 -0.11 10.72 -5.58
C LYS A 12 0.31 11.53 -4.36
N LEU A 13 -0.46 11.46 -3.27
CA LEU A 13 -0.13 12.15 -2.01
C LEU A 13 1.17 11.61 -1.41
N PHE A 14 1.36 10.29 -1.36
CA PHE A 14 2.58 9.67 -0.84
C PHE A 14 3.79 10.11 -1.66
N SER A 15 3.68 10.07 -2.98
CA SER A 15 4.72 10.55 -3.89
C SER A 15 5.08 12.02 -3.61
N HIS A 16 4.07 12.87 -3.41
CA HIS A 16 4.26 14.28 -3.03
C HIS A 16 4.97 14.47 -1.68
N LEU A 17 4.73 13.57 -0.71
CA LEU A 17 5.37 13.57 0.61
C LEU A 17 6.76 12.90 0.61
N GLY A 18 7.28 12.48 -0.54
CA GLY A 18 8.55 11.76 -0.65
C GLY A 18 8.49 10.31 -0.14
N ILE A 19 7.28 9.75 -0.01
CA ILE A 19 7.03 8.38 0.37
C ILE A 19 6.75 7.57 -0.90
N SER A 20 7.35 6.38 -1.03
CA SER A 20 7.09 5.54 -2.20
C SER A 20 5.60 5.16 -2.30
N GLU A 21 5.00 5.42 -3.46
CA GLU A 21 3.61 5.03 -3.78
C GLU A 21 3.38 3.52 -3.72
N ASN A 22 4.44 2.71 -3.89
CA ASN A 22 4.41 1.25 -3.78
C ASN A 22 4.04 0.74 -2.38
N ARG A 23 4.01 1.64 -1.38
CA ARG A 23 3.47 1.36 -0.04
C ARG A 23 1.96 1.23 -0.01
N ILE A 24 1.26 1.70 -1.05
CA ILE A 24 -0.19 1.61 -1.16
C ILE A 24 -0.52 0.64 -2.29
N GLN A 25 -1.15 -0.47 -1.91
CA GLN A 25 -1.58 -1.51 -2.84
C GLN A 25 -3.03 -1.89 -2.57
N GLN A 26 -3.74 -2.28 -3.63
CA GLN A 26 -5.12 -2.74 -3.57
C GLN A 26 -5.22 -4.11 -4.21
N TYR A 27 -5.74 -5.07 -3.46
CA TYR A 27 -6.06 -6.41 -3.95
C TYR A 27 -7.56 -6.65 -3.82
N PHE A 28 -8.13 -7.31 -4.81
CA PHE A 28 -9.52 -7.75 -4.79
C PHE A 28 -9.59 -9.23 -4.45
N CYS A 29 -10.20 -9.54 -3.32
CA CYS A 29 -10.38 -10.90 -2.84
C CYS A 29 -11.83 -11.11 -2.43
N SER A 30 -12.47 -12.15 -2.98
CA SER A 30 -13.76 -12.62 -2.50
C SER A 30 -13.58 -13.53 -1.29
N ALA A 31 -14.66 -13.77 -0.54
CA ALA A 31 -14.61 -14.60 0.67
C ALA A 31 -14.17 -16.05 0.42
N ALA A 32 -14.32 -16.56 -0.81
CA ALA A 32 -13.92 -17.92 -1.18
C ALA A 32 -12.45 -18.03 -1.63
N GLU A 33 -11.77 -16.92 -1.92
CA GLU A 33 -10.43 -16.90 -2.50
C GLU A 33 -9.32 -16.85 -1.41
N VAL A 34 -9.31 -17.82 -0.50
CA VAL A 34 -8.35 -17.86 0.63
C VAL A 34 -6.89 -17.84 0.16
N GLU A 35 -6.56 -18.63 -0.86
CA GLU A 35 -5.19 -18.68 -1.40
C GLU A 35 -4.77 -17.32 -1.97
N LYS A 36 -5.67 -16.63 -2.69
CA LYS A 36 -5.39 -15.30 -3.25
C LYS A 36 -5.14 -14.27 -2.15
N PHE A 37 -5.88 -14.37 -1.04
CA PHE A 37 -5.63 -13.53 0.14
C PHE A 37 -4.22 -13.77 0.69
N ILE A 38 -3.84 -15.03 0.93
CA ILE A 38 -2.52 -15.39 1.44
C ILE A 38 -1.41 -14.85 0.53
N HIS A 39 -1.51 -15.11 -0.79
CA HIS A 39 -0.54 -14.60 -1.76
C HIS A 39 -0.47 -13.07 -1.78
N SER A 40 -1.61 -12.38 -1.64
CA SER A 40 -1.64 -10.92 -1.59
C SER A 40 -0.92 -10.38 -0.36
N VAL A 41 -1.11 -11.01 0.80
CA VAL A 41 -0.41 -10.64 2.05
C VAL A 41 1.10 -10.87 1.93
N GLU A 42 1.51 -12.02 1.37
CA GLU A 42 2.93 -12.33 1.16
C GLU A 42 3.60 -11.34 0.20
N ASP A 43 2.93 -11.00 -0.90
CA ASP A 43 3.46 -10.05 -1.89
C ASP A 43 3.60 -8.64 -1.31
N ILE A 44 2.58 -8.14 -0.58
CA ILE A 44 2.66 -6.86 0.13
C ILE A 44 3.83 -6.87 1.10
N THR A 45 3.98 -7.94 1.88
CA THR A 45 5.06 -8.07 2.88
C THR A 45 6.43 -7.98 2.21
N LYS A 46 6.64 -8.73 1.12
CA LYS A 46 7.90 -8.71 0.36
C LYS A 46 8.19 -7.31 -0.21
N LYS A 47 7.20 -6.65 -0.79
CA LYS A 47 7.36 -5.30 -1.35
C LYS A 47 7.69 -4.27 -0.28
N ILE A 48 7.00 -4.30 0.87
CA ILE A 48 7.27 -3.38 1.99
C ILE A 48 8.67 -3.62 2.57
N ALA A 49 9.09 -4.88 2.72
CA ALA A 49 10.42 -5.23 3.24
C ALA A 49 11.56 -4.74 2.32
N ALA A 50 11.32 -4.65 1.02
CA ALA A 50 12.28 -4.13 0.05
C ALA A 50 12.38 -2.59 0.02
N LEU A 51 11.42 -1.88 0.63
CA LEU A 51 11.39 -0.41 0.62
C LEU A 51 12.22 0.18 1.77
N PRO A 52 12.89 1.33 1.55
CA PRO A 52 13.62 2.02 2.60
C PRO A 52 12.66 2.40 3.74
N PRO A 53 13.10 2.40 5.01
CA PRO A 53 12.25 2.72 6.15
C PRO A 53 11.58 4.08 5.98
N LEU A 54 10.38 4.24 6.55
CA LEU A 54 9.70 5.53 6.53
C LEU A 54 10.55 6.61 7.24
N PRO A 55 10.49 7.86 6.79
CA PRO A 55 11.18 8.96 7.46
C PRO A 55 10.67 9.06 8.90
N LYS A 56 11.58 9.12 9.88
CA LYS A 56 11.24 9.06 11.32
C LYS A 56 10.48 10.29 11.84
N ASN A 57 10.30 11.35 11.04
CA ASN A 57 9.89 12.68 11.50
C ASN A 57 8.70 13.30 10.71
N ILE A 58 7.63 12.56 10.43
CA ILE A 58 6.49 13.12 9.67
C ILE A 58 5.31 13.57 10.56
N ILE A 59 5.28 13.20 11.84
CA ILE A 59 4.23 13.67 12.76
C ILE A 59 4.93 14.27 13.99
N SER A 60 5.18 15.57 13.93
CA SER A 60 5.31 16.41 15.11
C SER A 60 3.90 16.91 15.42
N GLU A 61 3.41 16.64 16.63
CA GLU A 61 2.16 17.23 17.14
C GLU A 61 2.24 18.76 17.20
#